data_AF-A0A510I2A7-F1
#
_entry.id   AF-A0A510I2A7-F1
#
_cell.length_a   1.000
_cell.length_b   1.000
_cell.length_c   1.000
_cell.angle_alpha   90.00
_cell.angle_beta   90.00
_cell.angle_gamma   90.00
#
_symmetry.space_group_name_H-M   'P 1'
#
loop_
_entity.id
_entity.type
_entity.pdbx_description
1 polymer ?
#
loop_
_entity_poly.entity_id
_entity_poly.type
_entity_poly.pdbx_seq_one_letter_code
_entity_poly.pdbx_strand_id
1 'polypeptide(L)'
;MRVSPARRRRWNNILILGIIAFMVILNAPNWIKTYLINEQVDLYPNLLRSDHEVSAIYFAGWEVEKQNGQWQSNIKAHIPVQEIITRWQSLEGTELTSEQYEQLKPRLSSPESIEVWYQGLEEPQRITFYRLNDFWLFYNWQDKWIAISVDGSYIMPK
;
A
#
# COMPACT_ATOMS: atom_id res chain seq x y z
N MET A 1 -59.11 9.65 29.50
CA MET A 1 -58.05 9.43 30.51
C MET A 1 -56.94 10.47 30.34
N ARG A 2 -56.82 11.44 31.26
CA ARG A 2 -55.71 12.42 31.26
C ARG A 2 -54.46 11.73 31.78
N VAL A 3 -53.48 11.53 30.91
CA VAL A 3 -52.20 10.93 31.28
C VAL A 3 -51.49 11.87 32.26
N SER A 4 -51.12 11.39 33.44
CA SER A 4 -50.48 12.22 34.47
C SER A 4 -49.17 12.84 33.96
N PRO A 5 -48.87 14.10 34.32
CA PRO A 5 -47.71 14.84 33.80
C PRO A 5 -46.36 14.14 34.07
N ALA A 6 -46.29 13.32 35.13
CA ALA A 6 -45.11 12.51 35.45
C ALA A 6 -44.86 11.39 34.42
N ARG A 7 -45.91 10.79 33.84
CA ARG A 7 -45.77 9.71 32.84
C ARG A 7 -45.29 10.27 31.49
N ARG A 8 -45.71 11.49 31.11
CA ARG A 8 -45.21 12.18 29.89
C ARG A 8 -43.72 12.53 29.97
N ARG A 9 -43.22 12.96 31.14
CA ARG A 9 -41.79 13.23 31.35
C ARG A 9 -40.91 11.98 31.18
N ARG A 10 -41.35 10.83 31.68
CA ARG A 10 -40.63 9.55 31.51
C ARG A 10 -40.52 9.14 30.05
N TRP A 11 -41.60 9.30 29.27
CA TRP A 11 -41.58 9.02 27.83
C TRP A 11 -40.66 9.98 27.06
N ASN A 12 -40.61 11.26 27.45
CA ASN A 12 -39.69 12.22 26.82
C ASN A 12 -38.22 11.85 27.09
N ASN A 13 -37.89 11.43 28.32
CA ASN A 13 -36.54 10.98 28.66
C ASN A 13 -36.16 9.70 27.89
N ILE A 14 -37.09 8.77 27.69
CA ILE A 14 -36.87 7.55 26.90
C ILE A 14 -36.65 7.90 25.42
N LEU A 15 -37.43 8.85 24.87
CA LEU A 15 -37.25 9.33 23.50
C LEU A 15 -35.89 10.02 23.31
N ILE A 16 -35.49 10.88 24.25
CA ILE A 16 -34.17 11.54 24.23
C ILE A 16 -33.05 10.50 24.32
N LEU A 17 -33.17 9.52 25.21
CA LEU A 17 -32.17 8.46 25.37
C LEU A 17 -32.08 7.58 24.12
N GLY A 18 -33.21 7.30 23.47
CA GLY A 18 -33.26 6.62 22.17
C GLY A 18 -32.58 7.41 21.06
N ILE A 19 -32.78 8.72 20.98
CA ILE A 19 -32.15 9.59 19.99
C ILE A 19 -30.63 9.66 20.21
N ILE A 20 -30.18 9.80 21.47
CA ILE A 20 -28.75 9.81 21.81
C ILE A 20 -28.11 8.47 21.46
N ALA A 21 -28.73 7.34 21.84
CA ALA A 21 -28.22 6.01 21.50
C ALA A 21 -28.15 5.80 19.98
N PHE A 22 -29.15 6.28 19.24
CA PHE A 22 -29.18 6.19 17.79
C PHE A 22 -28.08 7.06 17.12
N MET A 23 -27.85 8.28 17.59
CA MET A 23 -26.73 9.12 17.14
C MET A 23 -25.38 8.45 17.38
N VAL A 24 -25.18 7.82 18.55
CA VAL A 24 -23.95 7.10 18.89
C VAL A 24 -23.77 5.87 18.00
N ILE A 25 -24.81 5.07 17.77
CA ILE A 25 -24.73 3.86 16.92
C ILE A 25 -24.42 4.23 15.46
N LEU A 26 -25.00 5.32 14.93
CA LEU A 26 -24.69 5.78 13.57
C LEU A 26 -23.27 6.32 13.42
N ASN A 27 -22.67 6.88 14.48
CA ASN A 27 -21.32 7.47 14.44
C ASN A 27 -20.22 6.55 15.01
N ALA A 28 -20.57 5.49 15.74
CA ALA A 28 -19.64 4.52 16.32
C ALA A 28 -18.71 3.85 15.28
N PRO A 29 -19.16 3.49 14.06
CA PRO A 29 -18.26 2.90 13.06
C PRO A 29 -17.09 3.81 12.68
N ASN A 30 -17.29 5.13 12.70
CA ASN A 30 -16.23 6.10 12.39
C ASN A 30 -15.19 6.20 13.52
N TRP A 31 -15.61 6.04 14.78
CA TRP A 31 -14.73 6.15 15.95
C TRP A 31 -13.92 4.87 16.19
N ILE A 32 -14.51 3.71 15.89
CA ILE A 32 -13.86 2.41 16.05
C ILE A 32 -12.68 2.27 15.06
N LYS A 33 -12.81 2.77 13.84
CA LYS A 33 -11.72 2.76 12.83
C LYS A 33 -10.49 3.51 13.31
N THR A 34 -10.66 4.65 13.98
CA THR A 34 -9.55 5.51 14.43
C THR A 34 -8.73 4.91 15.57
N TYR A 35 -9.31 4.02 16.39
CA TYR A 35 -8.65 3.51 17.61
C TYR A 35 -8.28 2.02 17.57
N LEU A 36 -8.94 1.18 16.76
CA LEU A 36 -8.60 -0.24 16.64
C LEU A 36 -7.57 -0.54 15.55
N ILE A 37 -7.30 0.43 14.67
CA ILE A 37 -6.21 0.37 13.72
C ILE A 37 -5.16 1.32 14.28
N ASN A 38 -4.29 0.80 15.17
CA ASN A 38 -2.97 1.39 15.27
C ASN A 38 -2.36 1.20 13.88
N GLU A 39 -2.49 2.20 13.01
CA GLU A 39 -1.55 2.35 11.91
C GLU A 39 -0.20 2.49 12.61
N GLN A 40 0.51 1.36 12.76
CA GLN A 40 1.95 1.42 12.83
C GLN A 40 2.32 2.21 11.58
N VAL A 41 2.67 3.48 11.79
CA VAL A 41 3.22 4.31 10.76
C VAL A 41 4.55 3.64 10.45
N ASP A 42 4.52 2.70 9.50
CA ASP A 42 5.71 2.09 8.96
C ASP A 42 6.53 3.27 8.42
N LEU A 43 7.59 3.61 9.14
CA LEU A 43 8.46 4.71 8.74
C LEU A 43 9.07 4.44 7.35
N TYR A 44 9.15 3.17 6.97
CA TYR A 44 9.66 2.71 5.69
C TYR A 44 8.73 1.66 5.08
N PRO A 45 7.65 2.06 4.39
CA PRO A 45 6.77 1.11 3.73
C PRO A 45 7.53 0.25 2.69
N ASN A 46 7.18 -1.03 2.65
CA ASN A 46 7.66 -1.97 1.65
C ASN A 46 7.05 -1.65 0.27
N LEU A 47 7.86 -1.81 -0.77
CA LEU A 47 7.42 -1.64 -2.15
C LEU A 47 6.52 -2.79 -2.60
N LEU A 48 6.94 -4.02 -2.32
CA LEU A 48 6.19 -5.23 -2.62
C LEU A 48 5.22 -5.56 -1.50
N ARG A 49 4.21 -6.35 -1.84
CA ARG A 49 3.26 -6.92 -0.89
C ARG A 49 3.98 -7.97 -0.03
N SER A 50 3.89 -7.82 1.28
CA SER A 50 4.44 -8.76 2.25
C SER A 50 3.46 -9.86 2.65
N ASP A 51 2.17 -9.71 2.29
CA ASP A 51 1.10 -10.64 2.60
C ASP A 51 0.96 -11.79 1.60
N HIS A 52 1.67 -11.72 0.47
CA HIS A 52 1.71 -12.77 -0.54
C HIS A 52 3.13 -13.09 -1.00
N GLU A 53 3.34 -14.34 -1.41
CA GLU A 53 4.60 -14.77 -2.00
C GLU A 53 4.68 -14.34 -3.47
N VAL A 54 5.76 -13.66 -3.85
CA VAL A 54 6.03 -13.29 -5.25
C VAL A 54 6.20 -14.54 -6.10
N SER A 55 5.49 -14.62 -7.21
CA SER A 55 5.58 -15.70 -8.20
C SER A 55 6.28 -15.27 -9.48
N ALA A 56 6.12 -14.02 -9.91
CA ALA A 56 6.81 -13.49 -11.08
C ALA A 56 7.00 -11.98 -11.03
N ILE A 57 8.00 -11.48 -11.76
CA ILE A 57 8.25 -10.06 -11.99
C ILE A 57 8.50 -9.85 -13.49
N TYR A 58 7.74 -8.93 -14.10
CA TYR A 58 7.85 -8.57 -15.52
C TYR A 58 8.11 -7.09 -15.69
N PHE A 59 9.18 -6.76 -16.41
CA PHE A 59 9.59 -5.37 -16.64
C PHE A 59 10.35 -5.20 -17.95
N ALA A 60 9.88 -4.34 -18.87
CA ALA A 60 10.62 -3.92 -20.07
C ALA A 60 11.27 -5.07 -20.88
N GLY A 61 10.58 -6.21 -20.99
CA GLY A 61 11.07 -7.41 -21.69
C GLY A 61 11.94 -8.34 -20.84
N TRP A 62 12.22 -7.99 -19.59
CA TRP A 62 12.76 -8.88 -18.58
C TRP A 62 11.64 -9.62 -17.85
N GLU A 63 11.90 -10.89 -17.62
CA GLU A 63 10.95 -11.79 -16.99
C GLU A 63 11.70 -12.62 -15.95
N VAL A 64 11.13 -12.68 -14.76
CA VAL A 64 11.59 -13.55 -13.69
C VAL A 64 10.39 -14.30 -13.17
N GLU A 65 10.38 -15.62 -13.27
CA GLU A 65 9.23 -16.44 -12.89
C GLU A 65 9.67 -17.66 -12.08
N LYS A 66 8.88 -18.01 -11.07
CA LYS A 66 9.07 -19.21 -10.26
C LYS A 66 8.35 -20.39 -10.92
N GLN A 67 9.11 -21.27 -11.58
CA GLN A 67 8.60 -22.49 -12.20
C GLN A 67 9.11 -23.72 -11.45
N ASN A 68 8.20 -24.61 -11.04
CA ASN A 68 8.52 -25.83 -10.27
C ASN A 68 9.39 -25.56 -9.02
N GLY A 69 9.17 -24.43 -8.36
CA GLY A 69 9.91 -24.01 -7.17
C GLY A 69 11.29 -23.40 -7.45
N GLN A 70 11.71 -23.29 -8.71
CA GLN A 70 12.97 -22.64 -9.10
C GLN A 70 12.71 -21.34 -9.88
N TRP A 71 13.49 -20.31 -9.58
CA TRP A 71 13.44 -19.06 -10.34
C TRP A 71 14.13 -19.22 -11.69
N GLN A 72 13.41 -18.90 -12.74
CA GLN A 72 13.91 -18.80 -14.10
C GLN A 72 13.85 -17.35 -14.56
N SER A 73 14.76 -16.96 -15.42
CA SER A 73 14.76 -15.62 -16.00
C SER A 73 15.39 -15.60 -17.37
N ASN A 74 14.95 -14.66 -18.20
CA ASN A 74 15.59 -14.33 -19.47
C ASN A 74 16.70 -13.25 -19.32
N ILE A 75 16.91 -12.72 -18.11
CA ILE A 75 17.93 -11.70 -17.82
C ILE A 75 19.32 -12.35 -17.81
N LYS A 76 20.24 -11.79 -18.60
CA LYS A 76 21.66 -12.16 -18.58
C LYS A 76 22.41 -11.36 -17.52
N ALA A 77 22.07 -11.57 -16.24
CA ALA A 77 22.73 -10.91 -15.13
C ALA A 77 23.96 -11.70 -14.65
N HIS A 78 24.94 -10.99 -14.07
CA HIS A 78 26.09 -11.61 -13.40
C HIS A 78 25.75 -12.19 -12.02
N ILE A 79 24.58 -11.87 -11.48
CA ILE A 79 24.10 -12.32 -10.17
C ILE A 79 22.99 -13.37 -10.32
N PRO A 80 22.83 -14.28 -9.34
CA PRO A 80 21.74 -15.25 -9.36
C PRO A 80 20.37 -14.58 -9.39
N VAL A 81 19.42 -15.16 -10.14
CA VAL A 81 18.04 -14.67 -10.24
C VAL A 81 17.35 -14.56 -8.87
N GLN A 82 17.61 -15.53 -7.98
CA GLN A 82 17.11 -15.50 -6.62
C GLN A 82 17.58 -14.24 -5.86
N GLU A 83 18.82 -13.79 -6.09
CA GLU A 83 19.33 -12.57 -5.46
C GLU A 83 18.60 -11.33 -5.96
N ILE A 84 18.29 -11.27 -7.26
CA ILE A 84 17.48 -10.19 -7.84
C ILE A 84 16.12 -10.12 -7.14
N ILE A 85 15.42 -11.25 -6.98
CA ILE A 85 14.13 -11.30 -6.30
C ILE A 85 14.24 -10.87 -4.84
N THR A 86 15.25 -11.35 -4.11
CA THR A 86 15.48 -10.95 -2.72
C THR A 86 15.69 -9.44 -2.60
N ARG A 87 16.47 -8.83 -3.52
CA ARG A 87 16.69 -7.38 -3.53
C ARG A 87 15.39 -6.61 -3.75
N TRP A 88 14.53 -7.07 -4.66
CA TRP A 88 13.22 -6.46 -4.90
C TRP A 88 12.29 -6.59 -3.69
N GLN A 89 12.28 -7.76 -3.04
CA GLN A 89 11.48 -7.99 -1.82
C GLN A 89 11.98 -7.18 -0.62
N SER A 90 13.27 -6.82 -0.58
CA SER A 90 13.85 -6.00 0.49
C SER A 90 13.71 -4.49 0.24
N LEU A 91 13.04 -4.05 -0.84
CA LEU A 91 12.90 -2.63 -1.14
C LEU A 91 11.89 -1.99 -0.19
N GLU A 92 12.42 -1.19 0.72
CA GLU A 92 11.70 -0.26 1.57
C GLU A 92 12.15 1.17 1.26
N GLY A 93 11.33 2.16 1.54
CA GLY A 93 11.70 3.55 1.31
C GLY A 93 10.89 4.53 2.11
N THR A 94 11.21 5.81 1.95
CA THR A 94 10.54 6.88 2.69
C THR A 94 9.25 7.28 1.99
N GLU A 95 8.14 7.27 2.73
CA GLU A 95 6.86 7.79 2.23
C GLU A 95 6.93 9.30 2.00
N LEU A 96 6.44 9.75 0.84
CA LEU A 96 6.32 11.17 0.52
C LEU A 96 4.99 11.71 1.00
N THR A 97 5.02 12.91 1.59
CA THR A 97 3.80 13.68 1.79
C THR A 97 3.27 14.21 0.46
N SER A 98 1.98 14.55 0.41
CA SER A 98 1.37 15.13 -0.80
C SER A 98 2.05 16.43 -1.23
N GLU A 99 2.54 17.23 -0.28
CA GLU A 99 3.28 18.47 -0.56
C GLU A 99 4.63 18.18 -1.24
N GLN A 100 5.38 17.21 -0.73
CA GLN A 100 6.66 16.79 -1.33
C GLN A 100 6.46 16.23 -2.74
N TYR A 101 5.40 15.43 -2.94
CA TYR A 101 5.05 14.92 -4.26
C TYR A 101 4.75 16.04 -5.26
N GLU A 102 3.91 17.01 -4.90
CA GLU A 102 3.58 18.13 -5.81
C GLU A 102 4.79 18.99 -6.15
N GLN A 103 5.76 19.15 -5.24
CA GLN A 103 7.04 19.80 -5.52
C GLN A 103 7.91 19.00 -6.51
N LEU A 104 7.86 17.67 -6.45
CA LEU A 104 8.65 16.78 -7.32
C LEU A 104 8.01 16.57 -8.70
N LYS A 105 6.68 16.63 -8.79
CA LYS A 105 5.88 16.37 -9.99
C LYS A 105 6.40 17.01 -11.28
N PRO A 106 6.88 18.28 -11.31
CA PRO A 106 7.44 18.88 -12.53
C PRO A 106 8.71 18.19 -13.05
N ARG A 107 9.42 17.43 -12.18
CA ARG A 107 10.64 16.69 -12.50
C ARG A 107 10.37 15.23 -12.88
N LEU A 108 9.15 14.74 -12.69
CA LEU A 108 8.77 13.36 -12.98
C LEU A 108 8.50 13.21 -14.48
N SER A 109 9.55 12.90 -15.23
CA SER A 109 9.46 12.58 -16.66
C SER A 109 9.52 11.07 -16.86
N SER A 110 8.78 10.57 -17.85
CA SER A 110 8.84 9.16 -18.31
C SER A 110 8.49 8.13 -17.22
N PRO A 111 7.19 7.95 -16.90
CA PRO A 111 6.78 6.88 -16.02
C PRO A 111 7.09 5.52 -16.64
N GLU A 112 7.53 4.60 -15.80
CA GLU A 112 7.72 3.19 -16.14
C GLU A 112 6.87 2.32 -15.22
N SER A 113 6.55 1.11 -15.67
CA SER A 113 5.72 0.18 -14.89
C SER A 113 6.36 -1.19 -14.84
N ILE A 114 6.29 -1.82 -13.66
CA ILE A 114 6.66 -3.20 -13.41
C ILE A 114 5.44 -3.97 -12.93
N GLU A 115 5.29 -5.20 -13.39
CA GLU A 115 4.22 -6.09 -12.96
C GLU A 115 4.79 -7.16 -12.05
N VAL A 116 4.22 -7.26 -10.85
CA VAL A 116 4.62 -8.24 -9.85
C VAL A 116 3.44 -9.16 -9.59
N TRP A 117 3.60 -10.43 -9.93
CA TRP A 117 2.62 -11.48 -9.71
C TRP A 117 2.88 -12.16 -8.38
N TYR A 118 1.79 -12.60 -7.76
CA TYR A 118 1.81 -13.25 -6.46
C TYR A 118 1.05 -14.57 -6.51
N GLN A 119 1.45 -15.51 -5.66
CA GLN A 119 0.70 -16.74 -5.48
C GLN A 119 -0.68 -16.45 -4.87
N GLY A 120 -1.72 -17.00 -5.50
CA GLY A 120 -3.11 -16.89 -5.05
C GLY A 120 -3.82 -15.59 -5.44
N LEU A 121 -3.18 -14.71 -6.23
CA LEU A 121 -3.82 -13.52 -6.80
C LEU A 121 -4.05 -13.70 -8.30
N GLU A 122 -5.22 -13.26 -8.77
CA GLU A 122 -5.59 -13.30 -10.19
C GLU A 122 -4.98 -12.14 -10.99
N GLU A 123 -4.68 -11.01 -10.33
CA GLU A 123 -4.10 -9.83 -10.96
C GLU A 123 -2.72 -9.49 -10.39
N PRO A 124 -1.79 -8.97 -11.23
CA PRO A 124 -0.51 -8.50 -10.75
C PRO A 124 -0.65 -7.15 -10.03
N GLN A 125 0.25 -6.91 -9.08
CA GLN A 125 0.52 -5.55 -8.64
C GLN A 125 1.28 -4.82 -9.75
N ARG A 126 0.66 -3.78 -10.30
CA ARG A 126 1.32 -2.82 -11.20
C ARG A 126 1.93 -1.70 -10.38
N ILE A 127 3.25 -1.61 -10.40
CA ILE A 127 4.02 -0.57 -9.69
C ILE A 127 4.51 0.42 -10.75
N THR A 128 4.05 1.67 -10.64
CA THR A 128 4.57 2.76 -11.47
C THR A 128 5.76 3.40 -10.77
N PHE A 129 6.81 3.73 -11.52
CA PHE A 129 7.98 4.40 -10.95
C PHE A 129 8.60 5.42 -11.90
N TYR A 130 9.39 6.31 -11.30
CA TYR A 130 10.19 7.33 -11.97
C TYR A 130 11.64 7.23 -11.52
N ARG A 131 12.56 7.38 -12.49
CA ARG A 131 14.00 7.46 -12.22
C ARG A 131 14.39 8.92 -12.05
N LEU A 132 14.88 9.29 -10.87
CA LEU A 132 15.54 10.57 -10.65
C LEU A 132 17.05 10.35 -10.51
N ASN A 133 17.81 11.45 -10.46
CA ASN A 133 19.27 11.39 -10.39
C ASN A 133 19.77 10.69 -9.12
N ASP A 134 19.12 10.96 -7.98
CA ASP A 134 19.60 10.54 -6.66
C ASP A 134 18.79 9.39 -6.05
N PHE A 135 17.56 9.19 -6.53
CA PHE A 135 16.64 8.19 -5.99
C PHE A 135 15.60 7.78 -7.02
N TRP A 136 14.88 6.70 -6.70
CA TRP A 136 13.76 6.19 -7.46
C TRP A 136 12.47 6.53 -6.71
N LEU A 137 11.46 6.98 -7.43
CA LEU A 137 10.15 7.23 -6.86
C LEU A 137 9.18 6.16 -7.32
N PHE A 138 8.58 5.43 -6.39
CA PHE A 138 7.63 4.35 -6.67
C PHE A 138 6.23 4.68 -6.16
N TYR A 139 5.21 4.23 -6.87
CA TYR A 139 3.84 4.15 -6.37
C TYR A 139 3.54 2.70 -5.99
N ASN A 140 3.29 2.45 -4.70
CA ASN A 140 3.12 1.10 -4.18
C ASN A 140 1.65 0.65 -4.14
N TRP A 141 1.41 -0.58 -3.65
CA TRP A 141 0.08 -1.18 -3.50
C TRP A 141 -0.78 -0.56 -2.40
N GLN A 142 -0.20 0.26 -1.53
CA GLN A 142 -0.88 0.96 -0.42
C GLN A 142 -1.32 2.36 -0.82
N ASP A 143 -1.30 2.69 -2.12
CA ASP A 143 -1.56 4.02 -2.66
C ASP A 143 -0.59 5.12 -2.15
N LYS A 144 0.66 4.73 -1.86
CA LYS A 144 1.71 5.61 -1.35
C LYS A 144 2.82 5.84 -2.36
N TRP A 145 3.31 7.07 -2.40
CA TRP A 145 4.54 7.43 -3.08
C TRP A 145 5.73 7.20 -2.15
N ILE A 146 6.70 6.40 -2.60
CA ILE A 146 7.85 5.97 -1.81
C ILE A 146 9.14 6.31 -2.55
N ALA A 147 10.04 7.03 -1.89
CA ALA A 147 11.39 7.29 -2.39
C ALA A 147 12.37 6.21 -1.90
N ILE A 148 13.11 5.61 -2.83
CA ILE A 148 14.11 4.57 -2.57
C ILE A 148 15.45 5.01 -3.14
N SER A 149 16.46 5.10 -2.29
CA SER A 149 17.81 5.53 -2.65
C SER A 149 18.76 4.34 -2.70
N VAL A 150 18.76 3.64 -3.84
CA VAL A 150 19.68 2.53 -4.13
C VAL A 150 20.32 2.72 -5.49
N ASP A 151 21.49 2.10 -5.70
CA ASP A 151 22.17 2.12 -6.99
C ASP A 151 21.25 1.55 -8.08
N GLY A 152 21.27 2.13 -9.29
CA GLY A 152 20.43 1.66 -10.38
C GLY A 152 20.65 0.19 -10.74
N SER A 153 21.87 -0.31 -10.59
CA SER A 153 22.20 -1.73 -10.79
C SER A 153 21.71 -2.66 -9.68
N TYR A 154 21.31 -2.09 -8.54
CA TYR A 154 20.70 -2.85 -7.44
C TYR A 154 19.30 -3.34 -7.81
N ILE A 155 18.49 -2.45 -8.38
CA ILE A 155 17.10 -2.72 -8.82
C ILE A 155 17.09 -3.36 -10.21
N MET A 156 17.93 -2.83 -11.10
CA MET A 156 17.99 -3.23 -12.50
C MET A 156 19.37 -3.78 -12.85
N PRO A 157 19.60 -5.09 -12.66
CA PRO A 157 20.88 -5.70 -12.98
C PRO A 157 21.22 -5.49 -14.46
N LYS A 158 22.48 -5.15 -14.72
CA LYS A 158 23.04 -5.01 -16.07
C LYS A 158 23.61 -6.32 -16.58
#